data_AF-A0A2M8CQN2-F1
#
_entry.id   AF-A0A2M8CQN2-F1
#
_cell.length_a   1.000
_cell.length_b   1.000
_cell.length_c   1.000
_cell.angle_alpha   90.00
_cell.angle_beta   90.00
_cell.angle_gamma   90.00
#
_symmetry.space_group_name_H-M   'P 1'
#
loop_
_entity.id
_entity.type
_entity.pdbx_description
1 polymer ?
#
loop_
_entity_poly.entity_id
_entity_poly.type
_entity_poly.pdbx_seq_one_letter_code
_entity_poly.pdbx_strand_id
1 'polypeptide(L)'
;MQNAYAEWQQEVTDYEKTALLPATFPPLGWRHKPKTLLDRTGYYMTDLSAPIVAGTFDAALASAQCALSAARALTQGESAAFGLCRPPGHHAGRANCAGYCYINNATVAAHWLSARGKVAVVDYFSSCRSRF
;
A
#
# COMPACT_ATOMS: atom_id res chain seq x y z
N MET A 1 -3.97 6.41 -5.61
CA MET A 1 -3.42 6.92 -4.33
C MET A 1 -2.83 8.32 -4.48
N GLN A 2 -1.83 8.56 -5.34
CA GLN A 2 -1.08 9.84 -5.41
C GLN A 2 -1.93 11.11 -5.36
N ASN A 3 -2.97 11.20 -6.20
CA ASN A 3 -3.81 12.40 -6.26
C ASN A 3 -5.10 12.27 -5.45
N ALA A 4 -5.36 11.11 -4.83
CA ALA A 4 -6.69 10.79 -4.27
C ALA A 4 -7.10 11.73 -3.14
N TYR A 5 -6.18 12.11 -2.26
CA TYR A 5 -6.49 13.06 -1.18
C TYR A 5 -6.73 14.48 -1.70
N ALA A 6 -5.94 14.92 -2.69
CA ALA A 6 -6.12 16.24 -3.30
C ALA A 6 -7.45 16.34 -4.06
N GLU A 7 -7.83 15.28 -4.79
CA GLU A 7 -9.16 15.15 -5.42
C GLU A 7 -10.27 15.17 -4.35
N TRP A 8 -10.09 14.45 -3.24
CA TRP A 8 -11.07 14.43 -2.14
C TRP A 8 -11.32 15.83 -1.57
N GLN A 9 -10.27 16.61 -1.36
CA GLN A 9 -10.37 17.97 -0.82
C GLN A 9 -11.19 18.92 -1.70
N GLN A 10 -11.36 18.60 -2.99
CA GLN A 10 -12.18 19.37 -3.94
C GLN A 10 -13.64 18.94 -3.96
N GLU A 11 -13.95 17.71 -3.53
CA GLU A 11 -15.30 17.12 -3.60
C GLU A 11 -16.14 17.33 -2.32
N VAL A 12 -15.51 17.66 -1.19
CA VAL A 12 -16.21 17.76 0.11
C VAL A 12 -16.13 19.08 0.85
N THR A 13 -17.11 19.27 1.73
CA THR A 13 -17.16 20.36 2.71
C THR A 13 -16.04 20.22 3.75
N ASP A 14 -15.65 21.32 4.41
CA ASP A 14 -14.52 21.33 5.34
C ASP A 14 -14.67 20.35 6.52
N TYR A 15 -15.90 20.00 6.90
CA TYR A 15 -16.20 19.08 8.00
C TYR A 15 -15.83 17.61 7.67
N GLU A 16 -15.73 17.25 6.38
CA GLU A 16 -15.51 15.88 5.90
C GLU A 16 -14.05 15.63 5.44
N LYS A 17 -13.17 16.62 5.53
CA LYS A 17 -11.79 16.59 5.01
C LYS A 17 -10.78 15.78 5.86
N THR A 18 -11.24 14.99 6.83
CA THR A 18 -10.35 14.29 7.78
C THR A 18 -9.66 13.08 7.16
N ALA A 19 -10.41 12.22 6.46
CA ALA A 19 -9.88 11.03 5.80
C ALA A 19 -10.75 10.60 4.62
N LEU A 20 -10.11 10.17 3.54
CA LEU A 20 -10.77 9.52 2.42
C LEU A 20 -10.91 8.02 2.71
N LEU A 21 -12.17 7.57 2.80
CA LEU A 21 -12.59 6.20 3.02
C LEU A 21 -13.60 5.78 1.93
N PRO A 22 -13.76 4.48 1.67
CA PRO A 22 -14.77 4.02 0.73
C PRO A 22 -16.17 4.24 1.31
N ALA A 23 -17.06 4.86 0.53
CA ALA A 23 -18.47 4.98 0.87
C ALA A 23 -19.23 3.66 0.66
N THR A 24 -18.78 2.83 -0.29
CA THR A 24 -19.37 1.53 -0.61
C THR A 24 -18.27 0.57 -1.04
N PHE A 25 -18.49 -0.72 -0.84
CA PHE A 25 -17.66 -1.76 -1.46
C PHE A 25 -18.36 -2.34 -2.69
N PRO A 26 -17.61 -2.67 -3.74
CA PRO A 26 -18.16 -3.18 -4.98
C PRO A 26 -18.90 -4.51 -4.75
N PRO A 27 -20.10 -4.73 -5.33
CA PRO A 27 -20.70 -6.06 -5.36
C PRO A 27 -19.80 -7.05 -6.09
N LEU A 28 -19.94 -8.33 -5.74
CA LEU A 28 -19.21 -9.44 -6.34
C LEU A 28 -19.32 -9.41 -7.88
N GLY A 29 -18.18 -9.49 -8.57
CA GLY A 29 -18.13 -9.56 -10.03
C GLY A 29 -18.03 -8.22 -10.75
N TRP A 30 -17.88 -7.10 -10.04
CA TRP A 30 -17.62 -5.80 -10.68
C TRP A 30 -16.22 -5.77 -11.31
N ARG A 31 -16.16 -5.70 -12.64
CA ARG A 31 -14.90 -5.79 -13.42
C ARG A 31 -14.39 -4.45 -13.93
N HIS A 32 -15.24 -3.44 -14.02
CA HIS A 32 -14.89 -2.16 -14.64
C HIS A 32 -14.38 -1.17 -13.61
N LYS A 33 -13.25 -0.53 -13.92
CA LYS A 33 -12.68 0.53 -13.10
C LYS A 33 -13.65 1.73 -13.04
N PRO A 34 -14.10 2.16 -11.86
CA PRO A 34 -15.01 3.30 -11.74
C PRO A 34 -14.36 4.64 -12.10
N LYS A 35 -15.19 5.63 -12.43
CA LYS A 35 -14.74 6.98 -12.80
C LYS A 35 -14.65 7.91 -11.59
N THR A 36 -15.64 7.90 -10.71
CA THR A 36 -15.74 8.80 -9.55
C THR A 36 -14.69 8.44 -8.49
N LEU A 37 -14.26 9.40 -7.68
CA LEU A 37 -13.29 9.14 -6.62
C LEU A 37 -13.83 8.14 -5.60
N LEU A 38 -15.05 8.35 -5.09
CA LEU A 38 -15.68 7.48 -4.10
C LEU A 38 -15.84 6.03 -4.59
N ASP A 39 -16.28 5.81 -5.82
CA ASP A 39 -16.39 4.44 -6.33
C ASP A 39 -15.00 3.79 -6.51
N ARG A 40 -13.99 4.57 -6.92
CA ARG A 40 -12.61 4.07 -7.01
C ARG A 40 -12.07 3.69 -5.63
N THR A 41 -12.44 4.42 -4.56
CA THR A 41 -12.01 4.02 -3.21
C THR A 41 -12.60 2.67 -2.82
N GLY A 42 -13.89 2.42 -3.09
CA GLY A 42 -14.48 1.10 -2.90
C GLY A 42 -13.80 0.01 -3.74
N TYR A 43 -13.40 0.35 -4.97
CA TYR A 43 -12.72 -0.57 -5.88
C TYR A 43 -11.29 -0.92 -5.45
N TYR A 44 -10.56 0.01 -4.84
CA TYR A 44 -9.14 -0.15 -4.47
C TYR A 44 -8.90 -0.44 -2.99
N MET A 45 -9.84 -0.14 -2.09
CA MET A 45 -9.72 -0.41 -0.66
C MET A 45 -10.54 -1.66 -0.33
N THR A 46 -9.91 -2.67 0.28
CA THR A 46 -10.61 -3.93 0.62
C THR A 46 -11.09 -4.00 2.07
N ASP A 47 -10.76 -2.99 2.87
CA ASP A 47 -11.27 -2.78 4.22
C ASP A 47 -11.30 -1.28 4.57
N LEU A 48 -11.72 -0.93 5.79
CA LEU A 48 -11.79 0.45 6.29
C LEU A 48 -10.55 0.89 7.09
N SER A 49 -9.50 0.08 7.12
CA SER A 49 -8.30 0.31 7.93
C SER A 49 -7.15 0.97 7.16
N ALA A 50 -7.35 1.27 5.88
CA ALA A 50 -6.37 2.00 5.05
C ALA A 50 -6.91 3.38 4.59
N PRO A 51 -7.27 4.29 5.52
CA PRO A 51 -7.73 5.64 5.16
C PRO A 51 -6.65 6.46 4.49
N ILE A 52 -6.99 7.16 3.40
CA ILE A 52 -6.06 8.09 2.77
C ILE A 52 -6.22 9.48 3.40
N VAL A 53 -5.13 10.00 3.96
CA VAL A 53 -5.05 11.35 4.53
C VAL A 53 -3.93 12.14 3.86
N ALA A 54 -3.75 13.40 4.27
CA ALA A 54 -2.62 14.23 3.84
C ALA A 54 -1.28 13.48 4.08
N GLY A 55 -0.44 13.38 3.06
CA GLY A 55 0.88 12.75 3.14
C GLY A 55 0.89 11.22 3.12
N THR A 56 -0.27 10.53 3.06
CA THR A 56 -0.30 9.05 2.99
C THR A 56 0.53 8.51 1.81
N PHE A 57 0.43 9.14 0.63
CA PHE A 57 1.19 8.71 -0.55
C PHE A 57 2.69 8.84 -0.33
N ASP A 58 3.15 10.01 0.13
CA ASP A 58 4.57 10.28 0.33
C ASP A 58 5.16 9.37 1.41
N ALA A 59 4.43 9.15 2.51
CA ALA A 59 4.83 8.22 3.56
C ALA A 59 4.92 6.78 3.06
N ALA A 60 3.93 6.30 2.30
CA ALA A 60 3.95 4.96 1.73
C ALA A 60 5.10 4.78 0.73
N LEU A 61 5.37 5.80 -0.10
CA LEU A 61 6.49 5.78 -1.04
C LEU A 61 7.83 5.76 -0.32
N ALA A 62 8.02 6.61 0.71
CA ALA A 62 9.23 6.64 1.53
C ALA A 62 9.45 5.30 2.26
N SER A 63 8.38 4.68 2.75
CA SER A 63 8.44 3.34 3.35
C SER A 63 8.94 2.28 2.36
N ALA A 64 8.42 2.28 1.13
CA ALA A 64 8.86 1.36 0.09
C ALA A 64 10.33 1.61 -0.31
N GLN A 65 10.75 2.88 -0.35
CA GLN A 65 12.15 3.24 -0.55
C GLN A 65 13.05 2.74 0.58
N CYS A 66 12.56 2.73 1.83
CA CYS A 66 13.28 2.17 2.97
C CYS A 66 13.59 0.68 2.78
N ALA A 67 12.60 -0.10 2.34
CA ALA A 67 12.79 -1.52 1.99
C ALA A 67 13.77 -1.71 0.82
N LEU A 68 13.66 -0.86 -0.21
CA LEU A 68 14.57 -0.91 -1.35
C LEU A 68 16.02 -0.56 -0.96
N SER A 69 16.23 0.39 -0.06
CA SER A 69 17.55 0.74 0.47
C SER A 69 18.17 -0.42 1.25
N ALA A 70 17.38 -1.11 2.09
CA ALA A 70 17.83 -2.32 2.77
C ALA A 70 18.23 -3.42 1.77
N ALA A 71 17.43 -3.63 0.71
CA ALA A 71 17.76 -4.59 -0.35
C ALA A 71 19.06 -4.23 -1.08
N ARG A 72 19.29 -2.94 -1.36
CA ARG A 72 20.54 -2.46 -1.98
C ARG A 72 21.76 -2.72 -1.12
N ALA A 73 21.66 -2.50 0.19
CA ALA A 73 22.76 -2.75 1.12
C ALA A 73 23.24 -4.21 1.04
N LEU A 74 22.32 -5.17 0.93
CA LEU A 74 22.67 -6.60 0.75
C LEU A 74 23.52 -6.84 -0.51
N THR A 75 23.20 -6.15 -1.61
CA THR A 75 23.99 -6.28 -2.86
C THR A 75 25.32 -5.54 -2.83
N GLN A 76 25.53 -4.68 -1.83
CA GLN A 76 26.76 -3.95 -1.60
C GLN A 76 27.72 -4.69 -0.63
N GLY A 77 27.34 -5.89 -0.19
CA GLY A 77 28.18 -6.75 0.64
C GLY A 77 27.69 -6.91 2.08
N GLU A 78 26.62 -6.23 2.48
CA GLU A 78 26.04 -6.44 3.82
C GLU A 78 25.42 -7.83 3.94
N SER A 79 25.71 -8.52 5.03
CA SER A 79 25.14 -9.86 5.31
C SER A 79 23.67 -9.79 5.73
N ALA A 80 23.25 -8.66 6.32
CA ALA A 80 21.88 -8.39 6.74
C ALA A 80 21.59 -6.88 6.70
N ALA A 81 20.33 -6.51 6.47
CA ALA A 81 19.87 -5.13 6.51
C ALA A 81 18.44 -5.06 7.06
N PHE A 82 18.14 -4.01 7.82
CA PHE A 82 16.82 -3.80 8.42
C PHE A 82 16.13 -2.58 7.81
N GLY A 83 15.06 -2.81 7.05
CA GLY A 83 14.21 -1.75 6.51
C GLY A 83 13.12 -1.36 7.51
N LEU A 84 13.31 -0.30 8.29
CA LEU A 84 12.32 0.21 9.25
C LEU A 84 11.16 0.92 8.54
N CYS A 85 10.29 0.12 7.93
CA CYS A 85 9.21 0.58 7.07
C CYS A 85 7.99 1.07 7.87
N ARG A 86 7.47 2.26 7.53
CA ARG A 86 6.20 2.78 8.03
C ARG A 86 5.58 3.73 6.99
N PRO A 87 4.33 3.50 6.52
CA PRO A 87 3.36 2.46 6.90
C PRO A 87 3.78 1.02 6.52
N PRO A 88 3.15 -0.02 7.12
CA PRO A 88 3.41 -1.42 6.73
C PRO A 88 2.99 -1.68 5.27
N GLY A 89 3.30 -2.87 4.74
CA GLY A 89 3.08 -3.15 3.32
C GLY A 89 2.42 -4.49 2.95
N HIS A 90 2.48 -5.51 3.80
CA HIS A 90 2.17 -6.88 3.38
C HIS A 90 0.70 -7.15 3.00
N HIS A 91 -0.25 -6.30 3.42
CA HIS A 91 -1.67 -6.39 2.99
C HIS A 91 -1.97 -5.65 1.68
N ALA A 92 -1.00 -4.89 1.13
CA ALA A 92 -1.18 -4.23 -0.16
C ALA A 92 -0.97 -5.24 -1.30
N GLY A 93 -2.00 -5.46 -2.10
CA GLY A 93 -1.93 -6.27 -3.31
C GLY A 93 -1.52 -5.45 -4.53
N ARG A 94 -1.58 -6.07 -5.72
CA ARG A 94 -1.22 -5.42 -7.00
C ARG A 94 -2.05 -4.17 -7.29
N ALA A 95 -3.33 -4.20 -6.91
CA ALA A 95 -4.29 -3.15 -7.19
C ALA A 95 -5.25 -2.95 -6.02
N ASN A 96 -4.80 -3.13 -4.78
CA ASN A 96 -5.60 -2.82 -3.60
C ASN A 96 -4.75 -2.44 -2.38
N CYS A 97 -5.38 -1.80 -1.40
CA CYS A 97 -4.83 -1.47 -0.09
C CYS A 97 -5.78 -1.88 1.04
N ALA A 98 -5.20 -2.25 2.18
CA ALA A 98 -5.89 -2.79 3.36
C ALA A 98 -4.94 -2.85 4.55
N GLY A 99 -5.45 -3.05 5.77
CA GLY A 99 -4.66 -3.25 7.00
C GLY A 99 -3.53 -2.25 7.19
N TYR A 100 -3.81 -0.95 7.04
CA TYR A 100 -2.83 0.14 7.08
C TYR A 100 -1.75 0.10 5.97
N CYS A 101 -1.82 -0.84 5.03
CA CYS A 101 -0.84 -1.07 3.98
C CYS A 101 -1.30 -0.47 2.65
N TYR A 102 -0.41 0.29 2.01
CA TYR A 102 -0.68 0.95 0.72
C TYR A 102 0.26 0.51 -0.41
N ILE A 103 1.51 0.22 -0.08
CA ILE A 103 2.53 -0.32 -1.00
C ILE A 103 3.17 -1.52 -0.32
N ASN A 104 3.34 -2.62 -1.05
CA ASN A 104 3.95 -3.82 -0.50
C ASN A 104 5.48 -3.70 -0.44
N ASN A 105 5.98 -3.15 0.68
CA ASN A 105 7.40 -2.94 0.94
C ASN A 105 8.23 -4.22 0.72
N ALA A 106 7.75 -5.38 1.21
CA ALA A 106 8.44 -6.66 1.08
C ALA A 106 8.49 -7.12 -0.38
N THR A 107 7.39 -7.02 -1.12
CA THR A 107 7.36 -7.33 -2.56
C THR A 107 8.24 -6.38 -3.38
N VAL A 108 8.30 -5.09 -3.03
CA VAL A 108 9.21 -4.13 -3.70
C VAL A 108 10.67 -4.57 -3.55
N ALA A 109 11.11 -4.89 -2.33
CA ALA A 109 12.46 -5.40 -2.09
C ALA A 109 12.70 -6.74 -2.81
N ALA A 110 11.77 -7.69 -2.68
CA ALA A 110 11.89 -9.01 -3.28
C ALA A 110 11.94 -8.97 -4.80
N HIS A 111 11.10 -8.14 -5.44
CA HIS A 111 11.10 -7.96 -6.88
C HIS A 111 12.44 -7.40 -7.36
N TRP A 112 12.99 -6.39 -6.67
CA TRP A 112 14.29 -5.83 -7.02
C TRP A 112 15.44 -6.83 -6.86
N LEU A 113 15.41 -7.66 -5.80
CA LEU A 113 16.38 -8.73 -5.56
C LEU A 113 16.22 -9.90 -6.55
N SER A 114 15.01 -10.16 -7.05
CA SER A 114 14.76 -11.30 -7.95
C SER A 114 15.50 -11.22 -9.29
N ALA A 115 15.89 -10.02 -9.71
CA ALA A 115 16.75 -9.83 -10.88
C ALA A 115 18.19 -10.35 -10.66
N ARG A 116 18.55 -10.72 -9.43
CA ARG A 116 19.91 -11.11 -9.00
C ARG A 116 19.98 -12.53 -8.42
N GLY A 117 18.84 -13.20 -8.25
CA GLY A 117 18.80 -14.54 -7.68
C GLY A 117 17.39 -14.98 -7.28
N LYS A 118 17.29 -16.19 -6.75
CA LYS A 118 16.04 -16.69 -6.18
C LYS A 118 15.80 -16.03 -4.82
N VAL A 119 14.60 -15.50 -4.63
CA VAL A 119 14.20 -14.78 -3.42
C VAL A 119 12.99 -15.46 -2.81
N ALA A 120 12.99 -15.60 -1.48
CA ALA A 120 11.84 -16.03 -0.70
C ALA A 120 11.45 -14.90 0.26
N VAL A 121 10.14 -14.73 0.47
CA VAL A 121 9.60 -13.82 1.49
C VAL A 121 8.96 -14.68 2.57
N VAL A 122 9.34 -14.43 3.82
CA VAL A 122 8.78 -15.10 5.00
C VAL A 122 8.06 -14.06 5.84
N ASP A 123 6.76 -14.23 6.05
CA ASP A 123 5.92 -13.37 6.86
C ASP A 123 5.55 -14.10 8.16
N TYR A 124 5.91 -13.53 9.30
CA TYR A 124 5.65 -14.06 10.64
C TYR A 124 4.63 -13.22 11.43
N PHE A 125 3.95 -12.27 10.78
CA PHE A 125 3.00 -11.39 11.43
C PHE A 125 1.71 -12.12 11.84
N SER A 126 1.42 -12.10 13.14
CA SER A 126 0.43 -12.98 13.78
C SER A 126 -1.04 -12.71 13.42
N SER A 127 -1.38 -11.57 12.82
CA SER A 127 -2.77 -11.26 12.42
C SER A 127 -3.04 -11.36 10.92
N CYS A 128 -2.08 -11.83 10.12
CA CYS A 128 -2.23 -11.99 8.67
C CYS A 128 -2.95 -13.31 8.35
N ARG A 129 -4.26 -13.28 8.05
CA ARG A 129 -5.02 -14.45 7.53
C ARG A 129 -5.23 -14.40 6.01
N SER A 130 -4.56 -13.48 5.29
CA SER A 130 -4.64 -13.39 3.83
C SER A 130 -3.71 -14.40 3.17
N ARG A 131 -4.25 -15.26 2.30
CA ARG A 131 -3.47 -16.11 1.40
C ARG A 131 -2.99 -15.22 0.24
N PHE A 132 -1.67 -15.12 0.04
CA PHE A 132 -1.06 -14.46 -1.13
C PHE A 132 -1.42 -15.19 -2.42
#